data_AF-A0A524IJG2-F1
#
_entry.id   AF-A0A524IJG2-F1
#
_cell.length_a   1.000
_cell.length_b   1.000
_cell.length_c   1.000
_cell.angle_alpha   90.00
_cell.angle_beta   90.00
_cell.angle_gamma   90.00
#
_symmetry.space_group_name_H-M   'P 1'
#
loop_
_entity.id
_entity.type
_entity.pdbx_description
1 polymer ?
#
loop_
_entity_poly.entity_id
_entity_poly.type
_entity_poly.pdbx_seq_one_letter_code
_entity_poly.pdbx_strand_id
1 'polypeptide(L)'
;MMNYMSKRSSLIIFILVSCLAVLPFSSCTLNRPGNSHRIPGNKREFNPAASYEKVHKFAGKNTELVSITAYMVKSDGTMDFKAEYNTAAIYTFYRPVQIEDVKKGGPLGSGIKEVKRSYTAEKVIVSVSKPHFYTETINNGEPTTIYDPGMNKYSAFNNDDYSGDIIDPPALTFDRLWNPALRRGIPADAVAVITCDKKGYTFRINDTDINFLFDGDGELLEE
;
A
#
# COMPACT_ATOMS: atom_id res chain seq x y z
N MET A 1 -35.47 44.88 65.67
CA MET A 1 -34.03 44.92 65.29
C MET A 1 -33.57 43.49 65.10
N MET A 2 -33.39 43.06 63.86
CA MET A 2 -33.13 41.68 63.44
C MET A 2 -31.81 41.70 62.66
N ASN A 3 -30.78 41.01 63.16
CA ASN A 3 -29.51 40.85 62.47
C ASN A 3 -29.36 39.40 62.00
N TYR A 4 -29.21 39.22 60.70
CA TYR A 4 -28.92 37.97 60.00
C TYR A 4 -27.85 38.29 58.93
N MET A 5 -27.09 37.27 58.50
CA MET A 5 -25.89 37.27 57.61
C MET A 5 -24.57 37.26 58.42
N SER A 6 -23.59 36.40 58.14
CA SER A 6 -23.09 35.93 56.85
C SER A 6 -22.52 34.49 56.94
N LYS A 7 -22.78 33.68 55.91
CA LYS A 7 -22.40 32.27 55.78
C LYS A 7 -21.18 32.11 54.86
N ARG A 8 -20.19 31.37 55.39
CA ARG A 8 -19.32 30.36 54.75
C ARG A 8 -18.26 30.82 53.74
N SER A 9 -17.05 30.88 54.27
CA SER A 9 -15.77 30.94 53.57
C SER A 9 -15.43 29.64 52.82
N SER A 10 -14.74 29.85 51.70
CA SER A 10 -14.22 28.90 50.71
C SER A 10 -13.24 27.88 51.26
N LEU A 11 -13.37 26.62 50.81
CA LEU A 11 -12.33 25.60 50.94
C LEU A 11 -11.95 25.14 49.52
N ILE A 12 -10.86 25.71 48.99
CA ILE A 12 -10.27 25.33 47.69
C ILE A 12 -9.22 24.24 47.97
N ILE A 13 -9.49 23.02 47.52
CA ILE A 13 -8.59 21.88 47.61
C ILE A 13 -7.67 21.91 46.39
N PHE A 14 -6.39 22.22 46.60
CA PHE A 14 -5.33 22.07 45.59
C PHE A 14 -5.01 20.58 45.41
N ILE A 15 -5.44 19.99 44.30
CA ILE A 15 -5.02 18.63 43.89
C ILE A 15 -3.67 18.74 43.18
N LEU A 16 -2.63 18.28 43.88
CA LEU A 16 -1.26 18.15 43.40
C LEU A 16 -1.20 16.96 42.41
N VAL A 17 -1.43 17.22 41.13
CA VAL A 17 -1.31 16.21 40.07
C VAL A 17 0.17 15.95 39.83
N SER A 18 0.63 14.81 40.32
CA SER A 18 1.99 14.29 40.18
C SER A 18 2.37 14.19 38.70
N CYS A 19 3.32 15.04 38.30
CA CYS A 19 3.90 15.08 36.96
C CYS A 19 4.86 13.89 36.81
N LEU A 20 4.32 12.72 36.47
CA LEU A 20 5.09 11.54 36.11
C LEU A 20 5.70 11.80 34.73
N ALA A 21 6.98 12.20 34.72
CA ALA A 21 7.76 12.42 33.51
C ALA A 21 7.84 11.12 32.69
N VAL A 22 6.98 11.00 31.70
CA VAL A 22 7.07 10.00 30.64
C VAL A 22 8.28 10.38 29.80
N LEU A 23 9.44 9.80 30.10
CA LEU A 23 10.62 9.91 29.25
C LEU A 23 10.25 9.31 27.88
N PRO A 24 10.30 10.10 26.79
CA PRO A 24 10.12 9.54 25.47
C PRO A 24 11.32 8.62 25.22
N PHE A 25 11.08 7.31 25.14
CA PHE A 25 12.00 6.39 24.50
C PHE A 25 12.13 6.86 23.04
N SER A 26 13.08 7.77 22.79
CA SER A 26 13.55 8.15 21.48
C SER A 26 14.08 6.89 20.84
N SER A 27 13.17 6.19 20.17
CA SER A 27 13.47 4.99 19.41
C SER A 27 14.58 5.37 18.45
N CYS A 28 15.76 4.76 18.61
CA CYS A 28 16.79 4.76 17.59
C CYS A 28 16.16 4.13 16.34
N THR A 29 15.54 4.94 15.51
CA THR A 29 15.14 4.57 14.16
C THR A 29 16.45 4.44 13.40
N LEU A 30 16.99 3.22 13.37
CA LEU A 30 17.89 2.79 12.31
C LEU A 30 17.35 3.39 11.01
N ASN A 31 18.15 4.25 10.37
CA ASN A 31 17.85 4.90 9.10
C ASN A 31 17.56 3.81 8.05
N ARG A 32 16.34 3.30 8.04
CA ARG A 32 15.86 2.44 6.99
C ARG A 32 15.72 3.31 5.76
N PRO A 33 16.18 2.86 4.58
CA PRO A 33 15.84 3.54 3.34
C PRO A 33 14.32 3.70 3.32
N GLY A 34 13.83 4.95 3.23
CA GLY A 34 12.43 5.35 3.48
C GLY A 34 11.39 4.76 2.51
N ASN A 35 11.79 3.78 1.71
CA ASN A 35 11.05 3.15 0.64
C ASN A 35 10.62 1.72 0.99
N SER A 36 10.88 1.21 2.20
CA SER A 36 10.46 -0.14 2.61
C SER A 36 9.73 -0.17 3.96
N HIS A 37 8.74 -1.06 4.09
CA HIS A 37 7.94 -1.27 5.30
C HIS A 37 7.56 -2.75 5.48
N ARG A 38 7.13 -3.10 6.70
CA ARG A 38 6.60 -4.44 6.96
C ARG A 38 5.27 -4.61 6.22
N ILE A 39 5.09 -5.79 5.62
CA ILE A 39 3.80 -6.24 5.09
C ILE A 39 2.71 -6.01 6.14
N PRO A 40 1.58 -5.39 5.78
CA PRO A 40 0.47 -5.24 6.71
C PRO A 40 -0.25 -6.57 6.93
N GLY A 41 -0.70 -6.83 8.16
CA GLY A 41 -1.52 -8.01 8.47
C GLY A 41 -0.73 -9.32 8.61
N ASN A 42 -1.37 -10.44 8.29
CA ASN A 42 -0.80 -11.78 8.40
C ASN A 42 -0.07 -12.17 7.10
N LYS A 43 1.19 -12.58 7.20
CA LYS A 43 2.02 -12.97 6.02
C LYS A 43 1.58 -14.27 5.36
N ARG A 44 0.84 -15.13 6.06
CA ARG A 44 0.29 -16.39 5.53
C ARG A 44 -1.07 -16.24 4.86
N GLU A 45 -1.71 -15.09 5.07
CA GLU A 45 -3.10 -14.81 4.71
C GLU A 45 -3.21 -13.35 4.29
N PHE A 46 -2.26 -12.88 3.48
CA PHE A 46 -2.27 -11.50 3.03
C PHE A 46 -3.41 -11.32 2.04
N ASN A 47 -4.39 -10.47 2.36
CA ASN A 47 -5.51 -10.15 1.48
C ASN A 47 -5.22 -8.82 0.75
N PRO A 48 -4.99 -8.81 -0.57
CA PRO A 48 -4.62 -7.60 -1.30
C PRO A 48 -5.72 -6.52 -1.29
N ALA A 49 -6.97 -6.92 -1.52
CA ALA A 49 -8.10 -6.00 -1.53
C ALA A 49 -8.32 -5.39 -0.13
N ALA A 50 -8.38 -6.22 0.92
CA ALA A 50 -8.59 -5.74 2.29
C ALA A 50 -7.39 -4.96 2.87
N SER A 51 -6.20 -5.11 2.28
CA SER A 51 -5.00 -4.36 2.71
C SER A 51 -4.85 -3.01 2.00
N TYR A 52 -5.72 -2.68 1.05
CA TYR A 52 -5.64 -1.48 0.23
C TYR A 52 -5.37 -0.21 1.05
N GLU A 53 -6.18 0.08 2.06
CA GLU A 53 -6.05 1.30 2.88
C GLU A 53 -4.66 1.50 3.48
N LYS A 54 -4.04 0.40 3.94
CA LYS A 54 -2.69 0.45 4.54
C LYS A 54 -1.61 0.65 3.48
N VAL A 55 -1.81 0.07 2.30
CA VAL A 55 -0.90 0.19 1.16
C VAL A 55 -0.99 1.58 0.54
N HIS A 56 -2.19 2.12 0.36
CA HIS A 56 -2.44 3.48 -0.12
C HIS A 56 -1.82 4.52 0.81
N LYS A 57 -2.00 4.37 2.13
CA LYS A 57 -1.31 5.22 3.11
C LYS A 57 0.21 5.19 2.97
N PHE A 58 0.79 4.05 2.62
CA PHE A 58 2.24 3.92 2.39
C PHE A 58 2.69 4.52 1.05
N ALA A 59 1.84 4.44 0.02
CA ALA A 59 2.06 5.08 -1.28
C ALA A 59 2.27 6.59 -1.11
N GLY A 60 1.40 7.25 -0.36
CA GLY A 60 1.54 8.64 0.05
C GLY A 60 0.21 9.38 0.06
N LYS A 61 0.26 10.68 0.39
CA LYS A 61 -0.92 11.54 0.26
C LYS A 61 -1.20 11.86 -1.20
N ASN A 62 -2.47 12.08 -1.52
CA ASN A 62 -2.95 12.50 -2.85
C ASN A 62 -2.60 11.52 -3.97
N THR A 63 -2.34 10.26 -3.62
CA THR A 63 -2.21 9.19 -4.62
C THR A 63 -3.60 8.64 -4.95
N GLU A 64 -3.83 8.35 -6.22
CA GLU A 64 -5.06 7.79 -6.75
C GLU A 64 -4.73 6.41 -7.34
N LEU A 65 -5.57 5.42 -7.05
CA LEU A 65 -5.34 4.05 -7.49
C LEU A 65 -5.59 3.93 -8.99
N VAL A 66 -4.72 3.23 -9.70
CA VAL A 66 -4.90 2.89 -11.12
C VAL A 66 -5.08 1.40 -11.31
N SER A 67 -4.30 0.58 -10.59
CA SER A 67 -4.47 -0.87 -10.67
C SER A 67 -3.91 -1.60 -9.47
N ILE A 68 -4.44 -2.81 -9.26
CA ILE A 68 -3.89 -3.82 -8.35
C ILE A 68 -3.70 -5.11 -9.15
N THR A 69 -2.49 -5.67 -9.14
CA THR A 69 -2.23 -7.02 -9.66
C THR A 69 -1.72 -7.90 -8.54
N ALA A 70 -2.47 -8.94 -8.20
CA ALA A 70 -2.12 -9.91 -7.18
C ALA A 70 -1.81 -11.26 -7.82
N TYR A 71 -0.63 -11.80 -7.50
CA TYR A 71 -0.14 -13.07 -8.01
C TYR A 71 -0.30 -14.16 -6.96
N MET A 72 -0.74 -15.33 -7.41
CA MET A 72 -0.88 -16.53 -6.59
C MET A 72 -1.89 -16.37 -5.43
N VAL A 73 -3.03 -15.77 -5.74
CA VAL A 73 -4.17 -15.63 -4.81
C VAL A 73 -4.86 -16.99 -4.69
N LYS A 74 -5.15 -17.45 -3.47
CA LYS A 74 -5.91 -18.67 -3.18
C LYS A 74 -7.42 -18.43 -3.31
N SER A 75 -8.19 -19.52 -3.28
CA SER A 75 -9.67 -19.49 -3.29
C SER A 75 -10.30 -18.66 -2.17
N ASP A 76 -9.63 -18.50 -1.03
CA ASP A 76 -10.04 -17.64 0.08
C ASP A 76 -9.72 -16.14 -0.12
N GLY A 77 -9.24 -15.74 -1.31
CA GLY A 77 -8.90 -14.37 -1.64
C GLY A 77 -7.58 -13.87 -1.02
N THR A 78 -6.84 -14.73 -0.33
CA THR A 78 -5.57 -14.40 0.31
C THR A 78 -4.37 -14.98 -0.43
N MET A 79 -3.18 -14.48 -0.09
CA MET A 79 -1.89 -14.90 -0.60
C MET A 79 -1.03 -15.44 0.56
N ASP A 80 -0.30 -16.53 0.30
CA ASP A 80 0.66 -17.08 1.26
C ASP A 80 2.10 -16.74 0.86
N PHE A 81 2.71 -15.75 1.54
CA PHE A 81 4.11 -15.39 1.31
C PHE A 81 5.11 -16.42 1.86
N LYS A 82 4.67 -17.52 2.47
CA LYS A 82 5.55 -18.65 2.83
C LYS A 82 5.59 -19.76 1.79
N ALA A 83 4.75 -19.71 0.77
CA ALA A 83 4.81 -20.65 -0.34
C ALA A 83 6.18 -20.62 -1.04
N GLU A 84 6.48 -21.70 -1.78
CA GLU A 84 7.71 -21.83 -2.56
C GLU A 84 7.68 -20.98 -3.83
N TYR A 85 6.49 -20.69 -4.36
CA TYR A 85 6.32 -19.83 -5.54
C TYR A 85 6.46 -18.33 -5.23
N ASN A 86 6.72 -17.55 -6.27
CA ASN A 86 6.90 -16.10 -6.17
C ASN A 86 5.56 -15.37 -6.08
N THR A 87 5.12 -15.12 -4.84
CA THR A 87 3.90 -14.40 -4.52
C THR A 87 4.15 -12.90 -4.38
N ALA A 88 3.35 -12.07 -5.05
CA ALA A 88 3.44 -10.62 -4.98
C ALA A 88 2.10 -9.93 -5.22
N ALA A 89 1.90 -8.75 -4.62
CA ALA A 89 0.82 -7.84 -4.95
C ALA A 89 1.42 -6.49 -5.35
N ILE A 90 1.02 -5.97 -6.51
CA ILE A 90 1.55 -4.73 -7.09
C ILE A 90 0.40 -3.74 -7.17
N TYR A 91 0.55 -2.60 -6.52
CA TYR A 91 -0.40 -1.50 -6.55
C TYR A 91 0.24 -0.37 -7.33
N THR A 92 -0.46 0.10 -8.36
CA THR A 92 -0.05 1.26 -9.14
C THR A 92 -0.92 2.43 -8.75
N PHE A 93 -0.28 3.52 -8.36
CA PHE A 93 -0.92 4.79 -8.08
C PHE A 93 -0.34 5.91 -8.94
N TYR A 94 -1.10 6.99 -9.07
CA TYR A 94 -0.61 8.26 -9.59
C TYR A 94 -0.86 9.38 -8.60
N ARG A 95 -0.03 10.42 -8.63
CA ARG A 95 -0.35 11.69 -8.00
C ARG A 95 0.03 12.85 -8.92
N PRO A 96 -0.75 13.94 -8.92
CA PRO A 96 -0.39 15.14 -9.66
C PRO A 96 0.90 15.72 -9.11
N VAL A 97 1.78 16.15 -10.01
CA VAL A 97 3.04 16.82 -9.65
C VAL A 97 2.85 18.32 -9.80
N GLN A 98 3.00 19.06 -8.72
CA GLN A 98 3.06 20.52 -8.81
C GLN A 98 4.43 20.91 -9.37
N ILE A 99 4.46 21.73 -10.43
CA ILE A 99 5.69 22.14 -11.12
C ILE A 99 6.68 22.82 -10.14
N GLU A 100 6.15 23.50 -9.13
CA GLU A 100 6.90 24.16 -8.07
C GLU A 100 7.69 23.17 -7.21
N ASP A 101 7.15 21.97 -6.97
CA ASP A 101 7.82 20.93 -6.18
C ASP A 101 8.98 20.33 -6.96
N VAL A 102 8.83 20.16 -8.28
CA VAL A 102 9.91 19.71 -9.18
C VAL A 102 11.08 20.69 -9.16
N LYS A 103 10.79 22.00 -9.19
CA LYS A 103 11.82 23.05 -9.17
C LYS A 103 12.57 23.13 -7.84
N LYS A 104 11.92 22.78 -6.72
CA LYS A 104 12.53 22.82 -5.38
C LYS A 104 13.31 21.55 -5.00
N GLY A 105 12.92 20.39 -5.55
CA GLY A 105 13.39 19.08 -5.09
C GLY A 105 14.46 18.39 -5.95
N GLY A 106 14.83 18.94 -7.11
CA GLY A 106 15.91 18.37 -7.93
C GLY A 106 17.26 18.43 -7.20
N PRO A 107 18.12 17.38 -7.26
CA PRO A 107 19.47 17.47 -6.73
C PRO A 107 20.19 18.68 -7.31
N LEU A 108 20.82 19.50 -6.46
CA LEU A 108 21.67 20.59 -6.91
C LEU A 108 22.73 20.00 -7.86
N GLY A 109 22.65 20.34 -9.15
CA GLY A 109 23.55 19.83 -10.20
C GLY A 109 22.95 18.80 -11.17
N SER A 110 21.70 18.37 -11.01
CA SER A 110 21.09 17.35 -11.89
C SER A 110 20.79 17.83 -13.32
N GLY A 111 21.19 19.05 -13.70
CA GLY A 111 21.14 19.53 -15.08
C GLY A 111 19.74 19.66 -15.68
N ILE A 112 18.66 19.59 -14.89
CA ILE A 112 17.28 19.81 -15.35
C ILE A 112 17.11 21.30 -15.64
N LYS A 113 17.64 21.75 -16.78
CA LYS A 113 17.58 23.15 -17.24
C LYS A 113 16.17 23.51 -17.72
N GLU A 114 15.36 22.52 -18.06
CA GLU A 114 13.96 22.67 -18.43
C GLU A 114 13.14 21.58 -17.74
N VAL A 115 12.26 21.98 -16.81
CA VAL A 115 11.13 21.13 -16.45
C VAL A 115 10.29 21.05 -17.70
N LYS A 116 10.39 19.96 -18.45
CA LYS A 116 9.48 19.73 -19.58
C LYS A 116 8.07 19.85 -19.03
N ARG A 117 7.21 20.62 -19.72
CA ARG A 117 5.77 20.74 -19.42
C ARG A 117 5.06 19.39 -19.26
N SER A 118 5.68 18.30 -19.71
CA SER A 118 5.15 16.94 -19.71
C SER A 118 5.17 16.23 -18.35
N TYR A 119 5.82 16.76 -17.31
CA TYR A 119 5.76 16.16 -15.96
C TYR A 119 4.49 16.60 -15.23
N THR A 120 3.35 16.04 -15.62
CA THR A 120 2.05 16.32 -14.98
C THR A 120 1.76 15.37 -13.81
N ALA A 121 2.40 14.20 -13.78
CA ALA A 121 2.14 13.19 -12.75
C ALA A 121 3.38 12.36 -12.36
N GLU A 122 3.33 11.80 -11.16
CA GLU A 122 4.31 10.84 -10.63
C GLU A 122 3.61 9.49 -10.47
N LYS A 123 4.19 8.45 -11.09
CA LYS A 123 3.78 7.06 -10.90
C LYS A 123 4.38 6.56 -9.59
N VAL A 124 3.54 6.04 -8.71
CA VAL A 124 3.96 5.41 -7.44
C VAL A 124 3.57 3.94 -7.50
N ILE A 125 4.55 3.06 -7.45
CA ILE A 125 4.36 1.61 -7.42
C ILE A 125 4.64 1.14 -5.99
N VAL A 126 3.68 0.46 -5.38
CA VAL A 126 3.89 -0.27 -4.13
C VAL A 126 3.83 -1.76 -4.43
N SER A 127 4.94 -2.46 -4.16
CA SER A 127 4.98 -3.92 -4.21
C SER A 127 4.92 -4.50 -2.81
N VAL A 128 4.14 -5.56 -2.63
CA VAL A 128 4.09 -6.37 -1.42
C VAL A 128 4.48 -7.79 -1.78
N SER A 129 5.57 -8.29 -1.22
CA SER A 129 6.16 -9.59 -1.56
C SER A 129 6.74 -10.27 -0.32
N LYS A 130 7.22 -11.50 -0.48
CA LYS A 130 7.89 -12.24 0.60
C LYS A 130 9.08 -11.45 1.17
N PRO A 131 9.14 -11.23 2.50
CA PRO A 131 10.31 -10.61 3.13
C PRO A 131 11.53 -11.50 2.92
N HIS A 132 12.65 -10.90 2.55
CA HIS A 132 13.86 -11.63 2.20
C HIS A 132 15.10 -10.81 2.54
N PHE A 133 16.26 -11.47 2.56
CA PHE A 133 17.55 -10.80 2.58
C PHE A 133 18.12 -10.81 1.17
N TYR A 134 18.75 -9.71 0.76
CA TYR A 134 19.49 -9.63 -0.49
C TYR A 134 20.84 -8.97 -0.24
N THR A 135 21.79 -9.19 -1.15
CA THR A 135 23.11 -8.57 -1.09
C THR A 135 23.19 -7.48 -2.15
N GLU A 136 23.62 -6.28 -1.75
CA GLU A 136 23.81 -5.15 -2.64
C GLU A 136 25.27 -4.65 -2.56
N THR A 137 25.85 -4.34 -3.71
CA THR A 137 27.18 -3.74 -3.82
C THR A 137 27.02 -2.31 -4.33
N ILE A 138 27.31 -1.32 -3.48
CA ILE A 138 27.19 0.10 -3.82
C ILE A 138 28.58 0.64 -4.20
N ASN A 139 28.72 1.26 -5.38
CA ASN A 139 29.93 1.94 -5.84
C ASN A 139 31.23 1.10 -5.77
N ASN A 140 31.16 -0.18 -6.17
CA ASN A 140 32.28 -1.14 -6.08
C ASN A 140 32.81 -1.36 -4.65
N GLY A 141 32.01 -1.05 -3.61
CA GLY A 141 32.35 -1.33 -2.22
C GLY A 141 32.19 -2.80 -1.84
N GLU A 142 32.30 -3.08 -0.54
CA GLU A 142 32.03 -4.41 0.00
C GLU A 142 30.54 -4.75 -0.08
N PRO A 143 30.17 -6.00 -0.42
CA PRO A 143 28.77 -6.42 -0.46
C PRO A 143 28.12 -6.27 0.92
N THR A 144 26.95 -5.63 0.97
CA THR A 144 26.16 -5.47 2.19
C THR A 144 24.89 -6.29 2.10
N THR A 145 24.60 -7.09 3.15
CA THR A 145 23.33 -7.80 3.26
C THR A 145 22.26 -6.87 3.81
N ILE A 146 21.18 -6.70 3.07
CA ILE A 146 20.04 -5.84 3.40
C ILE A 146 18.81 -6.71 3.62
N TYR A 147 18.04 -6.39 4.64
CA TYR A 147 16.75 -7.03 4.92
C TYR A 147 15.61 -6.23 4.30
N ASP A 148 14.88 -6.84 3.37
CA ASP A 148 13.62 -6.34 2.82
C ASP A 148 12.44 -6.79 3.71
N PRO A 149 11.72 -5.84 4.34
CA PRO A 149 10.56 -6.15 5.17
C PRO A 149 9.29 -6.60 4.40
N GLY A 150 9.31 -6.57 3.07
CA GLY A 150 8.32 -7.16 2.17
C GLY A 150 7.27 -6.18 1.61
N MET A 151 7.36 -4.89 1.89
CA MET A 151 6.54 -3.87 1.22
C MET A 151 7.43 -2.71 0.77
N ASN A 152 7.59 -2.55 -0.54
CA ASN A 152 8.50 -1.58 -1.12
C ASN A 152 7.75 -0.57 -1.97
N LYS A 153 8.22 0.67 -1.94
CA LYS A 153 7.70 1.77 -2.76
C LYS A 153 8.77 2.22 -3.73
N TYR A 154 8.39 2.32 -4.99
CA TYR A 154 9.15 2.93 -6.05
C TYR A 154 8.33 4.07 -6.64
N SER A 155 8.98 5.20 -6.95
CA SER A 155 8.30 6.27 -7.69
C SER A 155 9.16 6.78 -8.82
N ALA A 156 8.50 7.15 -9.91
CA ALA A 156 9.14 7.69 -11.09
C ALA A 156 8.23 8.75 -11.72
N PHE A 157 8.84 9.84 -12.17
CA PHE A 157 8.15 10.80 -13.03
C PHE A 157 7.86 10.13 -14.36
N ASN A 158 6.62 10.28 -14.83
CA ASN A 158 6.21 9.77 -16.13
C ASN A 158 5.62 10.92 -16.96
N ASN A 159 5.79 10.85 -18.29
CA ASN A 159 5.23 11.83 -19.24
C ASN A 159 3.88 11.39 -19.80
N ASP A 160 3.44 10.18 -19.46
CA ASP A 160 2.16 9.62 -19.88
C ASP A 160 1.00 10.30 -19.13
N ASP A 161 -0.10 10.56 -19.83
CA ASP A 161 -1.36 11.01 -19.25
C ASP A 161 -2.13 9.82 -18.68
N TYR A 162 -2.09 9.64 -17.35
CA TYR A 162 -2.77 8.56 -16.64
C TYR A 162 -4.12 8.98 -16.03
N SER A 163 -4.57 10.21 -16.28
CA SER A 163 -5.81 10.72 -15.66
C SER A 163 -7.06 9.91 -16.02
N GLY A 164 -7.04 9.16 -17.13
CA GLY A 164 -8.15 8.32 -17.59
C GLY A 164 -8.21 6.90 -17.01
N ASP A 165 -7.25 6.51 -16.17
CA ASP A 165 -7.13 5.13 -15.66
C ASP A 165 -7.32 5.01 -14.15
N ILE A 166 -7.76 6.08 -13.48
CA ILE A 166 -8.03 6.07 -12.04
C ILE A 166 -9.25 5.18 -11.75
N ILE A 167 -9.14 4.34 -10.72
CA ILE A 167 -10.19 3.47 -10.24
C ILE A 167 -10.49 3.72 -8.77
N ASP A 168 -11.70 3.39 -8.36
CA ASP A 168 -12.06 3.30 -6.95
C ASP A 168 -11.32 2.13 -6.27
N PRO A 169 -11.18 2.16 -4.94
CA PRO A 169 -10.72 1.00 -4.18
C PRO A 169 -11.54 -0.25 -4.52
N PRO A 170 -10.96 -1.46 -4.51
CA PRO A 170 -11.70 -2.68 -4.81
C PRO A 170 -12.95 -2.82 -3.93
N ALA A 171 -14.12 -2.82 -4.55
CA ALA A 171 -15.39 -3.01 -3.86
C ALA A 171 -15.56 -4.46 -3.38
N LEU A 172 -14.82 -5.40 -3.99
CA LEU A 172 -14.94 -6.83 -3.76
C LEU A 172 -13.71 -7.42 -3.11
N THR A 173 -13.95 -8.43 -2.30
CA THR A 173 -12.90 -9.34 -1.85
C THR A 173 -12.62 -10.39 -2.94
N PHE A 174 -11.36 -10.76 -3.11
CA PHE A 174 -10.93 -11.61 -4.22
C PHE A 174 -11.44 -13.06 -4.14
N ASP A 175 -11.90 -13.53 -2.98
CA ASP A 175 -12.58 -14.83 -2.84
C ASP A 175 -13.88 -14.89 -3.66
N ARG A 176 -14.59 -13.78 -3.84
CA ARG A 176 -15.83 -13.77 -4.63
C ARG A 176 -15.58 -14.09 -6.11
N LEU A 177 -14.43 -13.68 -6.63
CA LEU A 177 -14.02 -13.91 -8.01
C LEU A 177 -13.72 -15.40 -8.29
N TRP A 178 -13.52 -16.21 -7.25
CA TRP A 178 -13.31 -17.66 -7.38
C TRP A 178 -14.61 -18.44 -7.61
N ASN A 179 -15.78 -17.87 -7.34
CA ASN A 179 -17.05 -18.59 -7.40
C ASN A 179 -17.31 -19.30 -8.75
N PRO A 180 -17.09 -18.67 -9.92
CA PRO A 180 -17.23 -19.35 -11.21
C PRO A 180 -16.24 -20.52 -11.38
N ALA A 181 -14.98 -20.34 -10.96
CA ALA A 181 -13.95 -21.38 -11.01
C ALA A 181 -14.34 -22.61 -10.17
N LEU A 182 -14.76 -22.39 -8.93
CA LEU A 182 -15.12 -23.46 -8.00
C LEU A 182 -16.33 -24.27 -8.51
N ARG A 183 -17.31 -23.62 -9.16
CA ARG A 183 -18.44 -24.30 -9.80
C ARG A 183 -18.02 -25.20 -10.96
N ARG A 184 -16.90 -24.91 -11.62
CA ARG A 184 -16.29 -25.75 -12.67
C ARG A 184 -15.44 -26.89 -12.11
N GLY A 185 -15.38 -27.06 -10.79
CA GLY A 185 -14.62 -28.14 -10.14
C GLY A 185 -13.12 -27.86 -10.08
N ILE A 186 -12.70 -26.59 -10.17
CA ILE A 186 -11.29 -26.24 -9.99
C ILE A 186 -10.85 -26.58 -8.56
N PRO A 187 -9.70 -27.24 -8.38
CA PRO A 187 -9.17 -27.57 -7.07
C PRO A 187 -9.04 -26.33 -6.17
N ALA A 188 -9.41 -26.46 -4.90
CA ALA A 188 -9.40 -25.34 -3.95
C ALA A 188 -7.98 -24.83 -3.60
N ASP A 189 -6.96 -25.66 -3.85
CA ASP A 189 -5.54 -25.35 -3.70
C ASP A 189 -4.92 -24.72 -4.95
N ALA A 190 -5.68 -24.58 -6.04
CA ALA A 190 -5.26 -23.79 -7.19
C ALA A 190 -5.06 -22.32 -6.78
N VAL A 191 -4.24 -21.62 -7.57
CA VAL A 191 -3.94 -20.21 -7.36
C VAL A 191 -4.18 -19.40 -8.63
N ALA A 192 -4.54 -18.14 -8.46
CA ALA A 192 -4.89 -17.24 -9.55
C ALA A 192 -4.02 -15.99 -9.56
N VAL A 193 -3.92 -15.38 -10.74
CA VAL A 193 -3.52 -13.99 -10.93
C VAL A 193 -4.80 -13.17 -11.08
N ILE A 194 -4.95 -12.15 -10.25
CA ILE A 194 -6.12 -11.26 -10.24
C ILE A 194 -5.63 -9.84 -10.48
N THR A 195 -6.15 -9.20 -11.53
CA THR A 195 -5.92 -7.79 -11.82
C THR A 195 -7.22 -7.02 -11.63
N CYS A 196 -7.18 -5.91 -10.91
CA CYS A 196 -8.24 -4.92 -10.81
C CYS A 196 -7.73 -3.63 -11.48
N ASP A 197 -8.40 -3.17 -12.53
CA ASP A 197 -8.11 -1.94 -13.25
C ASP A 197 -9.42 -1.29 -13.76
N LYS A 198 -9.33 -0.25 -14.59
CA LYS A 198 -10.51 0.48 -15.09
C LYS A 198 -11.52 -0.38 -15.86
N LYS A 199 -11.14 -1.57 -16.32
CA LYS A 199 -12.02 -2.52 -17.03
C LYS A 199 -12.75 -3.47 -16.08
N GLY A 200 -12.50 -3.40 -14.77
CA GLY A 200 -13.04 -4.31 -13.76
C GLY A 200 -11.97 -5.29 -13.28
N TYR A 201 -12.33 -6.57 -13.16
CA TYR A 201 -11.42 -7.62 -12.70
C TYR A 201 -11.09 -8.62 -13.81
N THR A 202 -9.81 -8.90 -14.01
CA THR A 202 -9.33 -10.06 -14.77
C THR A 202 -8.86 -11.13 -13.80
N PHE A 203 -9.42 -12.32 -13.89
CA PHE A 203 -9.06 -13.48 -13.07
C PHE A 203 -8.52 -14.58 -13.97
N ARG A 204 -7.30 -15.05 -13.70
CA ARG A 204 -6.67 -16.13 -14.47
C ARG A 204 -6.08 -17.18 -13.53
N ILE A 205 -6.47 -18.43 -13.68
CA ILE A 205 -5.86 -19.52 -12.90
C ILE A 205 -4.50 -19.83 -13.50
N ASN A 206 -3.47 -19.90 -12.65
CA ASN A 206 -2.12 -20.17 -13.10
C ASN A 206 -2.04 -21.57 -13.76
N ASP A 207 -1.25 -21.69 -14.83
CA ASP A 207 -1.04 -22.94 -15.58
C ASP A 207 -2.31 -23.56 -16.20
N THR A 208 -3.34 -22.75 -16.46
CA THR A 208 -4.55 -23.18 -17.18
C THR A 208 -4.99 -22.12 -18.20
N ASP A 209 -5.90 -22.51 -19.10
CA ASP A 209 -6.55 -21.59 -20.05
C ASP A 209 -7.80 -20.90 -19.47
N ILE A 210 -8.05 -21.05 -18.15
CA ILE A 210 -9.24 -20.48 -17.52
C ILE A 210 -9.01 -19.01 -17.20
N ASN A 211 -9.83 -18.17 -17.80
CA ASN A 211 -9.83 -16.72 -17.62
C ASN A 211 -11.27 -16.23 -17.46
N PHE A 212 -11.51 -15.36 -16.48
CA PHE A 212 -12.79 -14.70 -16.26
C PHE A 212 -12.59 -13.20 -16.29
N LEU A 213 -13.51 -12.49 -16.93
CA LEU A 213 -13.60 -11.04 -16.86
C LEU A 213 -14.83 -10.67 -16.05
N PHE A 214 -14.67 -9.76 -15.09
CA PHE A 214 -15.75 -9.21 -14.30
C PHE A 214 -15.76 -7.69 -14.45
N ASP A 215 -16.93 -7.07 -14.33
CA ASP A 215 -17.01 -5.61 -14.21
C ASP A 215 -16.57 -5.12 -12.81
N GLY A 216 -16.65 -3.81 -12.56
CA GLY A 216 -16.27 -3.22 -11.27
C GLY A 216 -17.14 -3.67 -10.08
N ASP A 217 -18.36 -4.13 -10.35
CA ASP A 217 -19.32 -4.63 -9.35
C ASP A 217 -19.16 -6.13 -9.08
N GLY A 218 -18.41 -6.84 -9.94
CA GLY A 218 -18.10 -8.26 -9.79
C GLY A 218 -19.02 -9.18 -10.57
N GLU A 219 -19.82 -8.64 -11.47
CA GLU A 219 -20.64 -9.43 -12.37
C GLU A 219 -19.75 -9.99 -13.48
N LEU A 220 -19.97 -11.26 -13.80
CA LEU A 220 -19.18 -11.99 -14.78
C LEU A 220 -19.58 -11.55 -16.20
N LEU A 221 -18.61 -11.04 -16.96
CA LEU A 221 -18.77 -10.56 -18.33
C LEU A 221 -18.38 -11.62 -19.37
N GLU A 222 -17.28 -12.33 -19.13
CA GLU A 222 -16.70 -13.29 -20.07
C GLU A 222 -16.08 -14.49 -19.33
N GLU A 223 -16.13 -15.67 -19.98
CA GLU A 223 -15.81 -17.00 -19.45
C GLU A 223 -14.81 -17.82 -20.27
#